data_AF-A0A8T2X7F0-F1
#
_entry.id   AF-A0A8T2X7F0-F1
#
_cell.length_a   1.000
_cell.length_b   1.000
_cell.length_c   1.000
_cell.angle_alpha   90.00
_cell.angle_beta   90.00
_cell.angle_gamma   90.00
#
_symmetry.space_group_name_H-M   'P 1'
#
loop_
_entity.id
_entity.type
_entity.pdbx_description
1 polymer ?
#
loop_
_entity_poly.entity_id
_entity_poly.type
_entity_poly.pdbx_seq_one_letter_code
_entity_poly.pdbx_strand_id
1 'polypeptide(L)'
;RIQYAKTKSDIIAKADGTFVPREKRRRHEEKGKKKKDQHDANQVGVGLTPAYGGAYGTTPSLLQIPYPGGVKSMVPEAPAPPNNILFIQNLPNETTPMMLQMLFQQYPGFKEVRMVEAKPGIAFVEYGDEMQSTGAMHGLQGFKILQQNSMLITYAKK
;
A
#
# COMPACT_ATOMS: atom_id res chain seq x y z
N ARG A 1 -17.94 20.95 -31.25
CA ARG A 1 -16.76 20.45 -32.01
C ARG A 1 -15.73 19.97 -31.00
N ILE A 2 -15.35 18.70 -31.02
CA ILE A 2 -14.37 18.13 -30.07
C ILE A 2 -12.95 18.50 -30.52
N GLN A 3 -12.07 18.82 -29.56
CA GLN A 3 -10.64 19.00 -29.79
C GLN A 3 -9.92 17.68 -29.50
N TYR A 4 -9.09 17.22 -30.43
CA TYR A 4 -8.32 15.99 -30.28
C TYR A 4 -6.87 16.29 -29.87
N ALA A 5 -6.26 15.34 -29.16
CA ALA A 5 -4.85 15.39 -28.84
C ALA A 5 -4.01 15.35 -30.13
N LYS A 6 -3.01 16.23 -30.24
CA LYS A 6 -2.10 16.30 -31.40
C LYS A 6 -0.90 15.34 -31.30
N THR A 7 -0.82 14.57 -30.21
CA THR A 7 0.31 13.69 -29.88
C THR A 7 -0.21 12.35 -29.37
N LYS A 8 0.55 11.28 -29.62
CA LYS A 8 0.30 9.94 -29.04
C LYS A 8 0.38 10.00 -27.51
N SER A 9 -0.35 9.12 -26.83
CA SER A 9 -0.20 8.90 -25.39
C SER A 9 0.98 7.97 -25.09
N ASP A 10 1.53 8.06 -23.88
CA ASP A 10 2.69 7.26 -23.45
C ASP A 10 2.45 5.74 -23.56
N ILE A 11 1.20 5.28 -23.46
CA ILE A 11 0.82 3.87 -23.63
C ILE A 11 1.07 3.42 -25.08
N ILE A 12 0.66 4.22 -26.06
CA ILE A 12 0.88 3.95 -27.49
C ILE A 12 2.38 4.05 -27.81
N ALA A 13 3.08 5.06 -27.28
CA ALA A 13 4.53 5.19 -27.47
C ALA A 13 5.32 3.99 -26.92
N LYS A 14 4.87 3.38 -25.82
CA LYS A 14 5.45 2.15 -25.26
C LYS A 14 5.18 0.92 -26.13
N ALA A 15 3.96 0.78 -26.66
CA ALA A 15 3.61 -0.30 -27.57
C ALA A 15 4.40 -0.21 -28.91
N ASP A 16 4.56 1.01 -29.44
CA ASP A 16 5.32 1.29 -30.66
C ASP A 16 6.85 1.20 -30.47
N GLY A 17 7.35 0.92 -29.26
CA GLY A 17 8.80 0.88 -28.97
C GLY A 17 9.52 2.24 -29.08
N THR A 18 8.78 3.35 -29.25
CA THR A 18 9.32 4.71 -29.43
C THR A 18 9.37 5.53 -28.14
N PHE A 19 8.99 4.93 -27.01
CA PHE A 19 8.97 5.57 -25.70
C PHE A 19 10.38 5.92 -25.20
N VAL A 20 10.74 7.19 -25.23
CA VAL A 20 11.90 7.73 -24.52
C VAL A 20 11.49 8.00 -23.06
N PRO A 21 12.07 7.30 -22.06
CA PRO A 21 11.76 7.56 -20.66
C PRO A 21 12.21 8.98 -20.28
N ARG A 22 11.24 9.89 -20.11
CA ARG A 22 11.55 11.28 -19.78
C ARG A 22 12.11 11.35 -18.36
N GLU A 23 13.34 11.85 -18.24
CA GLU A 23 14.05 11.89 -16.96
C GLU A 23 13.25 12.65 -15.89
N LYS A 24 13.30 12.12 -14.66
CA LYS A 24 12.39 12.39 -13.55
C LYS A 24 12.57 13.80 -12.99
N ARG A 25 12.08 14.83 -13.69
CA ARG A 25 11.93 16.17 -13.12
C ARG A 25 11.10 16.08 -11.84
N ARG A 26 11.72 16.43 -10.72
CA ARG A 26 11.09 16.54 -9.39
C ARG A 26 9.77 17.29 -9.54
N ARG A 27 8.72 16.73 -8.93
CA ARG A 27 7.39 17.32 -8.80
C ARG A 27 7.53 18.61 -7.98
N HIS A 28 7.69 19.75 -8.66
CA HIS A 28 7.64 21.05 -8.00
C HIS A 28 6.18 21.38 -7.72
N GLU A 29 5.88 21.60 -6.45
CA GLU A 29 4.56 21.97 -6.00
C GLU A 29 4.34 23.48 -6.13
N GLU A 30 3.07 23.87 -6.14
CA GLU A 30 2.57 25.22 -5.89
C GLU A 30 2.56 26.32 -7.01
N LYS A 31 1.52 27.17 -6.85
CA LYS A 31 1.25 28.51 -7.42
C LYS A 31 1.16 28.68 -8.94
N GLY A 32 -0.09 28.81 -9.41
CA GLY A 32 -0.39 29.51 -10.65
C GLY A 32 -0.55 31.02 -10.46
N LYS A 33 -0.18 31.79 -11.49
CA LYS A 33 -0.86 33.04 -11.93
C LYS A 33 -0.42 33.41 -13.35
N LYS A 34 -1.32 34.11 -14.06
CA LYS A 34 -1.26 34.66 -15.43
C LYS A 34 0.08 35.41 -15.69
N LYS A 35 0.59 35.63 -16.92
CA LYS A 35 -0.12 36.05 -18.16
C LYS A 35 0.85 36.13 -19.38
N LYS A 36 0.28 36.04 -20.60
CA LYS A 36 0.64 36.78 -21.85
C LYS A 36 1.73 36.26 -22.84
N ASP A 37 1.32 36.27 -24.12
CA ASP A 37 1.97 36.38 -25.45
C ASP A 37 3.42 35.97 -25.77
N GLN A 38 3.51 35.09 -26.79
CA GLN A 38 4.16 35.22 -28.13
C GLN A 38 5.61 35.73 -28.34
N HIS A 39 6.15 35.20 -29.46
CA HIS A 39 7.27 35.64 -30.31
C HIS A 39 8.71 35.20 -29.98
N ASP A 40 9.16 34.24 -30.80
CA ASP A 40 10.28 34.28 -31.76
C ASP A 40 11.72 34.74 -31.38
N ALA A 41 12.64 33.94 -31.93
CA ALA A 41 14.06 34.10 -32.25
C ALA A 41 14.94 35.28 -31.71
N ASN A 42 16.12 34.84 -31.24
CA ASN A 42 17.46 35.27 -31.68
C ASN A 42 18.34 36.16 -30.76
N GLN A 43 19.56 35.64 -30.55
CA GLN A 43 20.85 36.31 -30.37
C GLN A 43 21.22 37.16 -29.12
N VAL A 44 22.47 36.89 -28.68
CA VAL A 44 23.46 37.70 -27.92
C VAL A 44 23.04 38.36 -26.57
N GLY A 45 23.88 38.43 -25.55
CA GLY A 45 25.23 37.89 -25.37
C GLY A 45 25.94 38.54 -24.16
N VAL A 46 27.01 37.90 -23.65
CA VAL A 46 28.06 38.45 -22.76
C VAL A 46 27.62 39.03 -21.38
N GLY A 47 28.29 38.62 -20.28
CA GLY A 47 28.34 39.47 -19.07
C GLY A 47 28.41 38.80 -17.69
N LEU A 48 29.58 38.25 -17.36
CA LEU A 48 30.31 38.44 -16.08
C LEU A 48 29.58 38.36 -14.71
N THR A 49 30.06 37.41 -13.90
CA THR A 49 30.19 37.37 -12.42
C THR A 49 30.66 38.70 -11.79
N PRO A 50 30.53 39.00 -10.45
CA PRO A 50 30.88 38.07 -9.35
C PRO A 50 30.26 38.27 -7.93
N ALA A 51 30.76 37.45 -6.97
CA ALA A 51 30.85 37.64 -5.50
C ALA A 51 29.52 37.74 -4.70
N TYR A 52 29.30 37.06 -3.57
CA TYR A 52 30.13 36.86 -2.36
C TYR A 52 29.55 35.62 -1.62
N GLY A 53 30.28 34.61 -1.14
CA GLY A 53 31.11 34.64 0.07
C GLY A 53 30.58 33.62 1.11
N GLY A 54 31.48 32.79 1.67
CA GLY A 54 31.40 32.14 3.00
C GLY A 54 30.28 31.08 3.22
N ALA A 55 30.48 29.75 3.22
CA ALA A 55 31.49 28.89 3.85
C ALA A 55 31.25 28.58 5.36
N TYR A 56 31.49 27.30 5.70
CA TYR A 56 31.56 26.66 7.03
C TYR A 56 30.29 26.63 7.92
N GLY A 57 29.81 25.40 8.18
CA GLY A 57 29.69 24.94 9.57
C GLY A 57 28.32 24.91 10.25
N THR A 58 28.21 23.92 11.14
CA THR A 58 27.35 23.83 12.34
C THR A 58 25.81 23.77 12.19
N THR A 59 25.29 22.63 12.66
CA THR A 59 23.93 22.47 13.22
C THR A 59 23.63 23.47 14.34
N PRO A 60 22.35 23.72 14.63
CA PRO A 60 21.87 23.29 15.94
C PRO A 60 20.55 22.50 15.90
N SER A 61 20.21 21.92 17.04
CA SER A 61 19.11 20.95 17.27
C SER A 61 18.11 21.47 18.32
N LEU A 62 17.10 20.64 18.62
CA LEU A 62 16.09 20.73 19.70
C LEU A 62 14.86 21.61 19.38
N LEU A 63 13.63 21.23 19.76
CA LEU A 63 13.20 20.42 20.92
C LEU A 63 12.10 19.35 20.62
N GLN A 64 11.88 18.46 21.62
CA GLN A 64 10.71 17.57 21.85
C GLN A 64 10.54 16.34 20.91
N ILE A 65 10.22 15.09 21.35
CA ILE A 65 10.11 14.39 22.66
C ILE A 65 10.64 12.94 22.46
N PRO A 66 11.32 12.27 23.44
CA PRO A 66 11.70 10.86 23.32
C PRO A 66 10.58 9.89 23.75
N TYR A 67 10.25 8.90 22.92
CA TYR A 67 9.48 7.71 23.31
C TYR A 67 10.31 6.44 23.10
N PRO A 68 10.61 5.66 24.16
CA PRO A 68 11.13 4.31 24.03
C PRO A 68 9.98 3.32 23.81
N GLY A 69 10.23 2.24 23.07
CA GLY A 69 9.30 1.13 22.93
C GLY A 69 8.83 0.91 21.50
N GLY A 70 9.38 -0.12 20.86
CA GLY A 70 8.93 -0.60 19.56
C GLY A 70 7.57 -1.30 19.65
N VAL A 71 6.48 -0.53 19.63
CA VAL A 71 5.20 -1.07 19.18
C VAL A 71 5.32 -1.32 17.67
N LYS A 72 5.29 -2.58 17.25
CA LYS A 72 5.15 -2.92 15.82
C LYS A 72 3.83 -2.32 15.38
N SER A 73 3.88 -1.25 14.60
CA SER A 73 2.69 -0.56 14.13
C SER A 73 1.73 -1.56 13.52
N MET A 74 0.54 -1.65 14.11
CA MET A 74 -0.57 -2.50 13.64
C MET A 74 -1.21 -1.85 12.41
N VAL A 75 -0.37 -1.49 11.43
CA VAL A 75 -0.81 -1.06 10.11
C VAL A 75 -1.55 -2.23 9.47
N PRO A 76 -2.70 -1.99 8.82
CA PRO A 76 -3.29 -2.99 7.94
C PRO A 76 -2.24 -3.37 6.90
N GLU A 77 -1.75 -4.59 7.01
CA GLU A 77 -0.90 -5.20 6.00
C GLU A 77 -1.63 -5.06 4.67
N ALA A 78 -0.98 -4.43 3.68
CA ALA A 78 -1.60 -4.17 2.38
C ALA A 78 -2.25 -5.47 1.89
N PRO A 79 -3.56 -5.47 1.56
CA PRO A 79 -4.32 -6.70 1.42
C PRO A 79 -3.60 -7.60 0.42
N ALA A 80 -3.12 -8.75 0.91
CA ALA A 80 -2.42 -9.71 0.09
C ALA A 80 -3.32 -10.07 -1.11
N PRO A 81 -2.74 -10.41 -2.27
CA PRO A 81 -3.54 -10.80 -3.43
C PRO A 81 -4.47 -11.97 -3.06
N PRO A 82 -5.64 -12.10 -3.70
CA PRO A 82 -6.58 -13.18 -3.43
C PRO A 82 -5.89 -14.55 -3.38
N ASN A 83 -6.28 -15.34 -2.38
CA ASN A 83 -5.68 -16.62 -2.05
C ASN A 83 -6.76 -17.55 -1.49
N ASN A 84 -6.74 -18.82 -1.86
CA ASN A 84 -7.63 -19.83 -1.29
C ASN A 84 -7.31 -20.14 0.19
N ILE A 85 -6.13 -19.72 0.69
CA ILE A 85 -5.78 -19.77 2.12
C ILE A 85 -6.03 -18.41 2.78
N LEU A 86 -6.78 -18.43 3.88
CA LEU A 86 -6.99 -17.29 4.78
C LEU A 86 -6.05 -17.37 5.98
N PHE A 87 -5.52 -16.21 6.37
CA PHE A 87 -4.78 -16.01 7.62
C PHE A 87 -5.68 -15.28 8.62
N ILE A 88 -5.81 -15.84 9.81
CA ILE A 88 -6.71 -15.38 10.87
C ILE A 88 -5.87 -14.98 12.07
N GLN A 89 -6.19 -13.82 12.64
CA GLN A 89 -5.50 -13.20 13.76
C GLN A 89 -6.50 -12.72 14.82
N ASN A 90 -5.97 -12.33 15.98
CA ASN A 90 -6.76 -11.86 17.12
C ASN A 90 -7.78 -12.89 17.63
N LEU A 91 -7.41 -14.18 17.60
CA LEU A 91 -8.20 -15.24 18.23
C LEU A 91 -7.93 -15.30 19.74
N PRO A 92 -8.94 -15.55 20.59
CA PRO A 92 -8.74 -15.87 22.00
C PRO A 92 -7.86 -17.11 22.20
N ASN A 93 -7.10 -17.16 23.31
CA ASN A 93 -6.24 -18.29 23.66
C ASN A 93 -7.01 -19.62 23.83
N GLU A 94 -8.28 -19.53 24.25
CA GLU A 94 -9.19 -20.67 24.45
C GLU A 94 -9.83 -21.18 23.14
N THR A 95 -9.53 -20.54 22.00
CA THR A 95 -10.05 -20.96 20.69
C THR A 95 -9.52 -22.35 20.33
N THR A 96 -10.41 -23.30 20.07
CA THR A 96 -10.04 -24.65 19.62
C THR A 96 -10.15 -24.79 18.10
N PRO A 97 -9.44 -25.74 17.47
CA PRO A 97 -9.59 -26.04 16.04
C PRO A 97 -11.03 -26.39 15.67
N MET A 98 -11.75 -27.09 16.55
CA MET A 98 -13.14 -27.51 16.35
C MET A 98 -14.10 -26.31 16.25
N MET A 99 -13.91 -25.28 17.09
CA MET A 99 -14.69 -24.03 17.01
C MET A 99 -14.50 -23.33 15.67
N LEU A 100 -13.25 -23.22 15.20
CA LEU A 100 -12.94 -22.64 13.89
C LEU A 100 -13.52 -23.51 12.76
N GLN A 101 -13.40 -24.82 12.84
CA GLN A 101 -13.96 -25.74 11.85
C GLN A 101 -15.48 -25.55 11.72
N MET A 102 -16.22 -25.50 12.83
CA MET A 102 -17.66 -25.22 12.82
C MET A 102 -18.00 -23.81 12.27
N LEU A 103 -17.16 -22.81 12.52
CA LEU A 103 -17.34 -21.45 12.03
C LEU A 103 -17.06 -21.30 10.52
N PHE A 104 -16.10 -22.05 9.97
CA PHE A 104 -15.72 -21.93 8.55
C PHE A 104 -16.41 -22.96 7.65
N GLN A 105 -16.77 -24.18 8.12
CA GLN A 105 -17.41 -25.21 7.28
C GLN A 105 -18.82 -24.83 6.76
N GLN A 106 -19.46 -23.84 7.37
CA GLN A 106 -20.72 -23.24 6.90
C GLN A 106 -20.57 -22.44 5.58
N TYR A 107 -19.34 -22.14 5.14
CA TYR A 107 -19.07 -21.58 3.81
C TYR A 107 -18.62 -22.71 2.86
N PRO A 108 -19.11 -22.72 1.60
CA PRO A 108 -18.83 -23.79 0.66
C PRO A 108 -17.33 -23.87 0.31
N GLY A 109 -16.83 -25.09 0.14
CA GLY A 109 -15.45 -25.34 -0.29
C GLY A 109 -14.40 -25.33 0.82
N PHE A 110 -14.80 -25.32 2.10
CA PHE A 110 -13.90 -25.53 3.24
C PHE A 110 -13.07 -26.82 3.09
N LYS A 111 -11.75 -26.77 3.37
CA LYS A 111 -10.85 -27.93 3.39
C LYS A 111 -10.29 -28.25 4.77
N GLU A 112 -9.42 -27.37 5.31
CA GLU A 112 -8.75 -27.59 6.60
C GLU A 112 -8.65 -26.30 7.45
N VAL A 113 -8.53 -26.48 8.77
CA VAL A 113 -8.04 -25.45 9.70
C VAL A 113 -6.70 -25.90 10.26
N ARG A 114 -5.70 -25.01 10.24
CA ARG A 114 -4.40 -25.22 10.85
C ARG A 114 -4.09 -24.10 11.85
N MET A 115 -4.18 -24.41 13.14
CA MET A 115 -3.74 -23.49 14.19
C MET A 115 -2.21 -23.54 14.34
N VAL A 116 -1.60 -22.44 14.80
CA VAL A 116 -0.14 -22.37 14.98
C VAL A 116 0.20 -22.51 16.47
N GLU A 117 0.67 -23.69 16.88
CA GLU A 117 1.01 -23.96 18.28
C GLU A 117 2.11 -23.04 18.82
N ALA A 118 3.07 -22.66 17.96
CA ALA A 118 4.14 -21.72 18.30
C ALA A 118 3.66 -20.28 18.58
N LYS A 119 2.41 -19.93 18.22
CA LYS A 119 1.83 -18.62 18.49
C LYS A 119 0.30 -18.73 18.66
N PRO A 120 -0.21 -18.85 19.90
CA PRO A 120 -1.66 -18.81 20.13
C PRO A 120 -2.25 -17.49 19.63
N GLY A 121 -3.51 -17.55 19.20
CA GLY A 121 -4.22 -16.40 18.66
C GLY A 121 -4.12 -16.20 17.14
N ILE A 122 -3.45 -17.11 16.42
CA ILE A 122 -3.43 -17.14 14.96
C ILE A 122 -3.77 -18.53 14.39
N ALA A 123 -4.39 -18.55 13.21
CA ALA A 123 -4.73 -19.77 12.47
C ALA A 123 -4.70 -19.53 10.96
N PHE A 124 -4.64 -20.61 10.19
CA PHE A 124 -4.84 -20.64 8.74
C PHE A 124 -6.06 -21.50 8.42
N VAL A 125 -6.83 -21.11 7.40
CA VAL A 125 -7.96 -21.90 6.87
C VAL A 125 -7.83 -21.99 5.36
N GLU A 126 -7.87 -23.20 4.82
CA GLU A 126 -7.83 -23.43 3.38
C GLU A 126 -9.23 -23.70 2.81
N TYR A 127 -9.50 -23.10 1.65
CA TYR A 127 -10.65 -23.36 0.79
C TYR A 127 -10.24 -24.01 -0.55
N GLY A 128 -11.23 -24.53 -1.29
CA GLY A 128 -11.13 -24.90 -2.69
C GLY A 128 -10.54 -23.76 -3.53
N ASP A 129 -11.28 -22.67 -3.61
CA ASP A 129 -11.01 -21.54 -4.51
C ASP A 129 -10.90 -20.19 -3.79
N GLU A 130 -10.28 -19.20 -4.43
CA GLU A 130 -10.18 -17.84 -3.90
C GLU A 130 -11.55 -17.15 -3.74
N MET A 131 -12.54 -17.46 -4.58
CA MET A 131 -13.88 -16.88 -4.44
C MET A 131 -14.59 -17.37 -3.17
N GLN A 132 -14.36 -18.63 -2.79
CA GLN A 132 -14.93 -19.24 -1.58
C GLN A 132 -14.26 -18.66 -0.33
N SER A 133 -12.93 -18.55 -0.32
CA SER A 133 -12.19 -17.90 0.77
C SER A 133 -12.57 -16.42 0.92
N THR A 134 -12.77 -15.71 -0.20
CA THR A 134 -13.27 -14.31 -0.22
C THR A 134 -14.63 -14.21 0.47
N GLY A 135 -15.58 -15.10 0.14
CA GLY A 135 -16.90 -15.14 0.75
C GLY A 135 -16.85 -15.37 2.26
N ALA A 136 -16.07 -16.36 2.70
CA ALA A 136 -15.87 -16.66 4.12
C ALA A 136 -15.17 -15.51 4.86
N MET A 137 -14.16 -14.88 4.25
CA MET A 137 -13.47 -13.72 4.80
C MET A 137 -14.45 -12.57 5.05
N HIS A 138 -15.28 -12.20 4.08
CA HIS A 138 -16.24 -11.11 4.26
C HIS A 138 -17.34 -11.42 5.27
N GLY A 139 -17.82 -12.67 5.33
CA GLY A 139 -18.88 -13.08 6.26
C GLY A 139 -18.41 -13.18 7.72
N LEU A 140 -17.13 -13.49 7.96
CA LEU A 140 -16.56 -13.69 9.30
C LEU A 140 -15.64 -12.55 9.76
N GLN A 141 -15.44 -11.50 8.97
CA GLN A 141 -14.56 -10.40 9.35
C GLN A 141 -15.05 -9.67 10.60
N GLY A 142 -14.20 -9.60 11.62
CA GLY A 142 -14.54 -8.97 12.91
C GLY A 142 -15.43 -9.82 13.82
N PHE A 143 -15.79 -11.05 13.43
CA PHE A 143 -16.61 -11.95 14.23
C PHE A 143 -15.99 -12.23 15.60
N LYS A 144 -16.81 -12.31 16.64
CA LYS A 144 -16.38 -12.50 18.04
C LYS A 144 -16.67 -13.93 18.48
N ILE A 145 -15.65 -14.79 18.46
CA ILE A 145 -15.79 -16.19 18.93
C ILE A 145 -16.08 -16.23 20.43
N LEU A 146 -15.26 -15.51 21.21
CA LEU A 146 -15.50 -15.18 22.60
C LEU A 146 -15.51 -13.64 22.69
N GLN A 147 -16.43 -13.08 23.45
CA GLN A 147 -16.88 -11.67 23.33
C GLN A 147 -15.76 -10.61 23.39
N GLN A 148 -14.62 -10.95 24.02
CA GLN A 148 -13.42 -10.11 24.11
C GLN A 148 -12.82 -9.73 22.75
N ASN A 149 -12.61 -10.69 21.84
CA ASN A 149 -11.78 -10.47 20.64
C ASN A 149 -12.58 -10.60 19.34
N SER A 150 -12.49 -9.58 18.49
CA SER A 150 -12.98 -9.63 17.11
C SER A 150 -11.88 -10.17 16.20
N MET A 151 -12.10 -11.34 15.59
CA MET A 151 -11.12 -11.97 14.71
C MET A 151 -10.85 -11.11 13.47
N LEU A 152 -9.60 -11.07 13.04
CA LEU A 152 -9.16 -10.36 11.86
C LEU A 152 -8.68 -11.36 10.82
N ILE A 153 -9.31 -11.33 9.65
CA ILE A 153 -9.06 -12.24 8.53
C ILE A 153 -8.42 -11.43 7.40
N THR A 154 -7.37 -11.99 6.81
CA THR A 154 -6.71 -11.51 5.58
C THR A 154 -6.39 -12.70 4.70
N TYR A 155 -6.09 -12.50 3.42
CA TYR A 155 -5.47 -13.56 2.62
C TYR A 155 -4.11 -13.93 3.21
N ALA A 156 -3.77 -15.21 3.18
CA ALA A 156 -2.43 -15.65 3.53
C ALA A 156 -1.43 -15.20 2.45
N LYS A 157 -0.22 -14.86 2.87
CA LYS A 157 0.90 -14.65 1.94
C LYS A 157 1.31 -15.97 1.29
N LYS A 158 1.74 -15.90 0.03
CA LYS A 158 2.50 -16.96 -0.65
C LYS A 158 3.99 -16.82 -0.31
#